data_AF-T1BTM0-F1
#
_entry.id   AF-T1BTM0-F1
#
_cell.length_a   1.000
_cell.length_b   1.000
_cell.length_c   1.000
_cell.angle_alpha   90.00
_cell.angle_beta   90.00
_cell.angle_gamma   90.00
#
_symmetry.space_group_name_H-M   'P 1'
#
loop_
_entity.id
_entity.type
_entity.pdbx_description
1 polymer ?
#
loop_
_entity_poly.entity_id
_entity_poly.type
_entity_poly.pdbx_seq_one_letter_code
_entity_poly.pdbx_strand_id
1 'polypeptide(L)'
;GISIGPGELERAFESQYARISRLFGAKFQPTPAELAMIRRETLETLIQRTLLLARARRDGLRVTKAEIIHAIRAVPAFRSGGHFSPALYEEVLNEENLTPAAFEHEVRESLLLGQLQSGIETTSFLPPSSVLGRYRVQHETRPVRWVVIASQHF
;
A
#
# COMPACT_ATOMS: atom_id res chain seq x y z
N GLY A 1 -21.80 8.97 13.52
CA GLY A 1 -21.26 9.66 12.32
C GLY A 1 -19.95 9.01 11.96
N ILE A 2 -19.60 9.02 10.67
CA ILE A 2 -18.27 8.60 10.22
C ILE A 2 -17.28 9.69 10.65
N SER A 3 -16.24 9.35 11.41
CA SER A 3 -15.24 10.31 11.88
C SER A 3 -13.86 9.88 11.40
N ILE A 4 -13.19 10.76 10.67
CA ILE A 4 -11.78 10.59 10.33
C ILE A 4 -10.97 11.25 11.46
N GLY A 5 -10.18 10.44 12.15
CA GLY A 5 -9.36 10.93 13.26
C GLY A 5 -8.17 11.75 12.77
N PRO A 6 -7.67 12.73 13.55
CA PRO A 6 -6.46 13.48 13.21
C PRO A 6 -5.24 12.57 12.94
N GLY A 7 -5.09 11.49 13.72
CA GLY A 7 -4.00 10.53 13.53
C GLY A 7 -4.14 9.65 12.28
N GLU A 8 -5.37 9.43 11.79
CA GLU A 8 -5.60 8.72 10.53
C GLU A 8 -5.23 9.59 9.33
N LEU A 9 -5.64 10.86 9.38
CA LEU A 9 -5.27 11.85 8.37
C LEU A 9 -3.74 12.02 8.29
N GLU A 10 -3.06 12.10 9.43
CA GLU A 10 -1.60 12.25 9.44
C GLU A 10 -0.90 11.06 8.79
N ARG A 11 -1.27 9.83 9.17
CA ARG A 11 -0.70 8.61 8.56
C ARG A 11 -0.95 8.53 7.06
N ALA A 12 -2.16 8.88 6.63
CA ALA A 12 -2.51 8.89 5.21
C ALA A 12 -1.70 9.97 4.46
N PHE A 13 -1.50 11.14 5.08
CA PHE A 13 -0.75 12.24 4.50
C PHE A 13 0.72 11.86 4.33
N GLU A 14 1.35 11.30 5.36
CA GLU A 14 2.74 10.81 5.30
C GLU A 14 2.94 9.77 4.20
N SER A 15 2.00 8.84 4.05
CA SER A 15 2.03 7.84 2.98
C SER A 15 1.88 8.47 1.58
N GLN A 16 0.93 9.40 1.43
CA GLN A 16 0.71 10.16 0.20
C GLN A 16 1.96 10.96 -0.17
N TYR A 17 2.54 11.66 0.80
CA TYR A 17 3.73 12.47 0.67
C TYR A 17 4.95 11.63 0.28
N ALA A 18 5.17 10.49 0.94
CA ALA A 18 6.25 9.57 0.60
C ALA A 18 6.10 8.97 -0.81
N ARG A 19 4.87 8.79 -1.29
CA ARG A 19 4.63 8.36 -2.68
C ARG A 19 4.98 9.47 -3.67
N ILE A 20 4.50 10.69 -3.45
CA ILE A 20 4.80 11.85 -4.30
C ILE A 20 6.31 12.10 -4.32
N SER A 21 6.95 12.14 -3.16
CA SER A 21 8.41 12.32 -3.03
C SER A 21 9.21 11.29 -3.82
N ARG A 22 8.77 10.02 -3.89
CA ARG A 22 9.42 8.99 -4.69
C ARG A 22 9.25 9.20 -6.20
N LEU A 23 8.13 9.78 -6.65
CA LEU A 23 7.88 10.06 -8.07
C LEU A 23 8.69 11.26 -8.57
N PHE A 24 8.81 12.31 -7.75
CA PHE A 24 9.53 13.54 -8.10
C PHE A 24 11.02 13.50 -7.71
N GLY A 25 11.43 12.50 -6.93
CA GLY A 25 12.82 12.29 -6.52
C GLY A 25 13.33 13.30 -5.49
N ALA A 26 14.63 13.26 -5.24
CA ALA A 26 15.29 14.01 -4.15
C ALA A 26 15.21 15.55 -4.26
N LYS A 27 14.69 16.10 -5.37
CA LYS A 27 14.51 17.55 -5.58
C LYS A 27 13.11 18.05 -5.22
N PHE A 28 12.22 17.17 -4.76
CA PHE A 28 10.89 17.57 -4.34
C PHE A 28 10.96 18.40 -3.05
N GLN A 29 10.76 19.70 -3.18
CA GLN A 29 10.72 20.67 -2.08
C GLN A 29 9.40 21.44 -2.16
N PRO A 30 8.31 20.88 -1.64
CA PRO A 30 7.01 21.51 -1.74
C PRO A 30 6.93 22.73 -0.82
N THR A 31 6.28 23.76 -1.31
CA THR A 31 5.88 24.94 -0.56
C THR A 31 4.83 24.60 0.50
N PRO A 32 4.65 25.45 1.53
CA PRO A 32 3.57 25.27 2.50
C PRO A 32 2.17 25.17 1.88
N ALA A 33 1.93 25.90 0.78
CA ALA A 33 0.66 25.84 0.05
C ALA A 33 0.44 24.47 -0.62
N GLU A 34 1.48 23.90 -1.22
CA GLU A 34 1.43 22.56 -1.82
C GLU A 34 1.24 21.47 -0.76
N LEU A 35 1.92 21.58 0.39
CA LEU A 35 1.70 20.67 1.53
C LEU A 35 0.25 20.72 2.03
N ALA A 36 -0.33 21.92 2.15
CA ALA A 36 -1.72 22.09 2.53
C ALA A 36 -2.69 21.49 1.49
N MET A 37 -2.36 21.63 0.19
CA MET A 37 -3.13 21.01 -0.89
C MET A 37 -3.09 19.47 -0.81
N ILE A 38 -1.90 18.87 -0.65
CA ILE A 38 -1.73 17.42 -0.50
C ILE A 38 -2.51 16.91 0.72
N ARG A 39 -2.45 17.63 1.85
CA ARG A 39 -3.22 17.28 3.06
C ARG A 39 -4.73 17.32 2.83
N ARG A 40 -5.23 18.33 2.11
CA ARG A 40 -6.65 18.44 1.74
C ARG A 40 -7.08 17.30 0.83
N GLU A 41 -6.32 17.00 -0.22
CA GLU A 41 -6.62 15.88 -1.14
C GLU A 41 -6.61 14.53 -0.42
N THR A 42 -5.67 14.35 0.53
CA THR A 42 -5.60 13.17 1.38
C THR A 42 -6.88 13.04 2.21
N LEU A 43 -7.35 14.12 2.84
CA LEU A 43 -8.58 14.12 3.62
C LEU A 43 -9.79 13.78 2.75
N GLU A 44 -9.93 14.39 1.57
CA GLU A 44 -11.02 14.10 0.64
C GLU A 44 -11.03 12.62 0.22
N THR A 45 -9.85 12.05 -0.04
CA THR A 45 -9.69 10.64 -0.36
C THR A 45 -10.16 9.74 0.79
N LEU A 46 -9.82 10.09 2.03
CA LEU A 46 -10.29 9.37 3.21
C LEU A 46 -11.81 9.46 3.35
N ILE A 47 -12.39 10.66 3.19
CA ILE A 47 -13.84 10.88 3.25
C ILE A 47 -14.56 9.97 2.25
N GLN A 48 -14.13 10.00 0.99
CA GLN A 48 -14.71 9.16 -0.06
C GLN A 48 -14.60 7.68 0.27
N ARG A 49 -13.41 7.21 0.69
CA ARG A 49 -13.19 5.81 1.08
C ARG A 49 -14.15 5.40 2.20
N THR A 50 -14.29 6.20 3.24
CA THR A 50 -15.15 5.81 4.37
C THR A 50 -16.63 5.84 4.01
N LEU A 51 -17.06 6.77 3.14
CA LEU A 51 -18.43 6.78 2.60
C LEU A 51 -18.74 5.53 1.77
N LEU A 52 -17.80 5.10 0.92
CA LEU A 52 -17.93 3.88 0.12
C LEU A 52 -18.00 2.63 1.01
N LEU A 53 -17.15 2.53 2.03
CA LEU A 53 -17.20 1.43 3.00
C LEU A 53 -18.53 1.38 3.76
N ALA A 54 -19.03 2.54 4.19
CA ALA A 54 -20.34 2.64 4.85
C ALA A 54 -21.47 2.21 3.90
N ARG A 55 -21.38 2.58 2.62
CA ARG A 55 -22.34 2.16 1.59
C ARG A 55 -22.29 0.65 1.36
N ALA A 56 -21.11 0.06 1.14
CA ALA A 56 -20.92 -1.38 0.96
C ALA A 56 -21.56 -2.18 2.10
N ARG A 57 -21.33 -1.75 3.35
CA ARG A 57 -21.91 -2.38 4.55
C ARG A 57 -23.44 -2.24 4.59
N ARG A 58 -23.99 -1.09 4.20
CA ARG A 58 -25.45 -0.86 4.12
C ARG A 58 -26.11 -1.72 3.03
N ASP A 59 -25.42 -1.90 1.91
CA ASP A 59 -25.90 -2.72 0.79
C ASP A 59 -25.77 -4.23 1.06
N GLY A 60 -25.36 -4.61 2.28
CA GLY A 60 -25.27 -6.00 2.71
C GLY A 60 -24.05 -6.75 2.17
N LEU A 61 -23.08 -6.06 1.56
CA LEU A 61 -21.83 -6.68 1.11
C LEU A 61 -21.05 -7.20 2.31
N ARG A 62 -20.53 -8.43 2.18
CA ARG A 62 -19.76 -9.11 3.22
C ARG A 62 -18.58 -9.83 2.60
N VAL A 63 -17.47 -9.81 3.31
CA VAL A 63 -16.27 -10.57 2.98
C VAL A 63 -16.11 -11.68 4.01
N THR A 64 -16.03 -12.90 3.51
CA THR A 64 -15.85 -14.13 4.30
C THR A 64 -14.40 -14.27 4.78
N LYS A 65 -14.20 -15.09 5.81
CA LYS A 65 -12.85 -15.43 6.30
C LYS A 65 -12.02 -16.14 5.22
N ALA A 66 -12.64 -16.97 4.40
CA ALA A 66 -11.97 -17.70 3.32
C ALA A 66 -11.41 -16.74 2.26
N GLU A 67 -12.17 -15.71 1.87
CA GLU A 67 -11.71 -14.68 0.93
C GLU A 67 -10.53 -13.88 1.49
N ILE A 68 -10.54 -13.53 2.78
CA ILE A 68 -9.42 -12.85 3.44
C ILE A 68 -8.17 -13.74 3.41
N ILE A 69 -8.29 -15.00 3.81
CA ILE A 69 -7.16 -15.95 3.81
C ILE A 69 -6.61 -16.13 2.39
N HIS A 70 -7.49 -16.26 1.40
CA HIS A 70 -7.09 -16.40 0.01
C HIS A 70 -6.32 -15.16 -0.47
N ALA A 71 -6.83 -13.96 -0.19
CA ALA A 71 -6.16 -12.71 -0.54
C ALA A 71 -4.78 -12.59 0.13
N ILE A 72 -4.68 -12.89 1.43
CA ILE A 72 -3.40 -12.86 2.16
C ILE A 72 -2.40 -13.86 1.57
N ARG A 73 -2.82 -15.10 1.29
CA ARG A 73 -1.94 -16.13 0.70
C ARG A 73 -1.50 -15.79 -0.73
N ALA A 74 -2.24 -14.94 -1.43
CA ALA A 74 -1.89 -14.47 -2.76
C ALA A 74 -0.82 -13.36 -2.75
N VAL A 75 -0.51 -12.77 -1.58
CA VAL A 75 0.51 -11.70 -1.47
C VAL A 75 1.91 -12.29 -1.71
N PRO A 76 2.66 -11.80 -2.73
CA PRO A 76 3.98 -12.35 -3.06
C PRO A 76 5.00 -12.22 -1.93
N ALA A 77 4.95 -11.13 -1.16
CA ALA A 77 5.86 -10.88 -0.04
C ALA A 77 5.74 -11.94 1.07
N PHE A 78 4.60 -12.63 1.18
CA PHE A 78 4.39 -13.68 2.18
C PHE A 78 4.70 -15.06 1.64
N ARG A 79 5.37 -15.17 0.48
CA ARG A 79 5.63 -16.45 -0.18
C ARG A 79 7.12 -16.74 -0.28
N SER A 80 7.49 -17.98 0.00
CA SER A 80 8.83 -18.54 -0.23
C SER A 80 8.70 -19.82 -1.04
N GLY A 81 9.54 -19.99 -2.06
CA GLY A 81 9.48 -21.15 -2.96
C GLY A 81 8.11 -21.33 -3.64
N GLY A 82 7.35 -20.23 -3.83
CA GLY A 82 6.01 -20.28 -4.41
C GLY A 82 4.89 -20.70 -3.45
N HIS A 83 5.16 -20.90 -2.16
CA HIS A 83 4.16 -21.24 -1.15
C HIS A 83 4.10 -20.17 -0.05
N PHE A 84 2.94 -20.04 0.62
CA PHE A 84 2.81 -19.12 1.74
C PHE A 84 3.75 -19.52 2.88
N SER A 85 4.48 -18.55 3.41
CA SER A 85 5.41 -18.68 4.54
C SER A 85 4.89 -17.85 5.71
N PRO A 86 4.43 -18.49 6.82
CA PRO A 86 4.04 -17.78 8.03
C PRO A 86 5.17 -16.91 8.60
N ALA A 87 6.42 -17.36 8.48
CA ALA A 87 7.58 -16.61 8.94
C ALA A 87 7.75 -15.28 8.19
N LEU A 88 7.63 -15.30 6.85
CA LEU A 88 7.70 -14.07 6.05
C LEU A 88 6.50 -13.15 6.31
N TYR A 89 5.33 -13.73 6.55
CA TYR A 89 4.14 -12.96 6.93
C TYR A 89 4.36 -12.20 8.24
N GLU A 90 4.81 -12.89 9.30
CA GLU A 90 5.09 -12.26 10.60
C GLU A 90 6.23 -11.24 10.51
N GLU A 91 7.30 -11.55 9.79
CA GLU A 91 8.43 -10.65 9.56
C GLU A 91 7.99 -9.33 8.92
N VAL A 92 7.26 -9.41 7.81
CA VAL A 92 6.78 -8.21 7.10
C VAL A 92 5.79 -7.41 7.96
N LEU A 93 4.92 -8.07 8.72
CA LEU A 93 4.02 -7.35 9.62
C LEU A 93 4.76 -6.63 10.74
N ASN A 94 5.78 -7.27 11.31
CA ASN A 94 6.62 -6.66 12.34
C ASN A 94 7.40 -5.45 11.82
N GLU A 95 7.94 -5.51 10.60
CA GLU A 95 8.61 -4.38 9.95
C GLU A 95 7.68 -3.16 9.81
N GLU A 96 6.41 -3.39 9.52
CA GLU A 96 5.40 -2.35 9.37
C GLU A 96 4.73 -1.96 10.71
N ASN A 97 5.15 -2.55 11.83
CA ASN A 97 4.51 -2.39 13.15
C ASN A 97 3.00 -2.69 13.13
N LEU A 98 2.59 -3.66 12.31
CA LEU A 98 1.20 -4.08 12.14
C LEU A 98 0.94 -5.39 12.88
N THR A 99 -0.25 -5.51 13.45
CA THR A 99 -0.72 -6.78 14.00
C THR A 99 -1.45 -7.59 12.92
N PRO A 100 -1.50 -8.94 13.02
CA PRO A 100 -2.28 -9.75 12.10
C PRO A 100 -3.75 -9.33 12.02
N ALA A 101 -4.36 -8.98 13.16
CA ALA A 101 -5.75 -8.54 13.22
C ALA A 101 -5.97 -7.19 12.49
N ALA A 102 -5.04 -6.25 12.64
CA ALA A 102 -5.10 -4.98 11.93
C ALA A 102 -4.95 -5.18 10.42
N PHE A 103 -3.99 -6.01 10.00
CA PHE A 103 -3.79 -6.32 8.58
C PHE A 103 -4.99 -7.06 7.97
N GLU A 104 -5.54 -8.07 8.65
CA GLU A 104 -6.76 -8.75 8.20
C GLU A 104 -7.95 -7.78 8.08
N HIS A 105 -8.04 -6.81 8.99
CA HIS A 105 -9.05 -5.75 8.91
C HIS A 105 -8.87 -4.89 7.66
N GLU A 106 -7.64 -4.45 7.38
CA GLU A 106 -7.33 -3.70 6.16
C GLU A 106 -7.69 -4.48 4.90
N VAL A 107 -7.29 -5.76 4.82
CA VAL A 107 -7.62 -6.66 3.71
C VAL A 107 -9.12 -6.80 3.52
N ARG A 108 -9.88 -6.90 4.62
CA ARG A 108 -11.35 -6.97 4.57
C ARG A 108 -11.97 -5.72 3.97
N GLU A 109 -11.55 -4.54 4.41
CA GLU A 109 -12.07 -3.27 3.88
C GLU A 109 -11.72 -3.09 2.40
N SER A 110 -10.50 -3.46 2.06
CA SER A 110 -9.99 -3.60 0.70
C SER A 110 -10.94 -4.43 -0.19
N LEU A 111 -11.30 -5.63 0.28
CA LEU A 111 -12.15 -6.57 -0.47
C LEU A 111 -13.59 -6.06 -0.56
N LEU A 112 -14.10 -5.41 0.49
CA LEU A 112 -15.43 -4.79 0.47
C LEU A 112 -15.52 -3.66 -0.57
N LEU A 113 -14.50 -2.81 -0.65
CA LEU A 113 -14.43 -1.75 -1.66
C LEU A 113 -14.33 -2.34 -3.07
N GLY A 114 -13.52 -3.39 -3.24
CA GLY A 114 -13.41 -4.13 -4.49
C GLY A 114 -14.74 -4.75 -4.92
N GLN A 115 -15.48 -5.38 -4.01
CA GLN A 115 -16.82 -5.92 -4.29
C GLN A 115 -17.82 -4.84 -4.69
N LEU A 116 -17.79 -3.68 -4.03
CA LEU A 116 -18.64 -2.53 -4.36
C LEU A 116 -18.33 -2.00 -5.77
N GLN A 117 -17.06 -1.94 -6.14
CA GLN A 117 -16.63 -1.53 -7.49
C GLN A 117 -16.94 -2.60 -8.54
N SER A 118 -16.76 -3.89 -8.23
CA SER A 118 -17.04 -4.99 -9.17
C SER A 118 -18.52 -5.23 -9.42
N GLY A 119 -19.38 -4.84 -8.47
CA GLY A 119 -20.83 -4.75 -8.70
C GLY A 119 -21.23 -3.63 -9.66
N ILE A 120 -20.31 -2.70 -9.97
CA ILE A 120 -20.48 -1.60 -10.92
C ILE A 120 -19.75 -1.93 -12.23
N GLU A 121 -18.51 -2.43 -12.19
CA GLU A 121 -17.74 -2.89 -13.36
C GLU A 121 -16.72 -3.96 -12.91
N THR A 122 -16.78 -5.17 -13.47
CA THR A 122 -15.70 -6.18 -13.36
C THR A 122 -14.38 -5.62 -13.91
N THR A 123 -13.54 -4.94 -13.12
CA THR A 123 -12.12 -4.66 -13.47
C THR A 123 -11.29 -4.16 -12.27
N SER A 124 -10.17 -4.87 -12.04
CA SER A 124 -8.94 -4.45 -11.34
C SER A 124 -8.97 -4.14 -9.83
N PHE A 125 -8.66 -5.17 -9.05
CA PHE A 125 -8.29 -5.11 -7.63
C PHE A 125 -6.94 -4.40 -7.43
N LEU A 126 -6.93 -3.29 -6.69
CA LEU A 126 -5.77 -2.82 -5.91
C LEU A 126 -6.20 -1.95 -4.72
N PRO A 127 -6.12 -2.49 -3.50
CA PRO A 127 -5.95 -1.74 -2.28
C PRO A 127 -4.56 -2.06 -1.68
N PRO A 128 -3.53 -1.37 -2.16
CA PRO A 128 -2.23 -1.32 -1.53
C PRO A 128 -2.35 -0.37 -0.34
N SER A 129 -1.77 -0.65 0.81
CA SER A 129 -0.98 0.45 1.36
C SER A 129 0.22 0.62 0.42
N SER A 130 0.92 -0.48 0.18
CA SER A 130 2.27 -0.43 -0.37
C SER A 130 2.75 -1.83 -0.80
N VAL A 131 1.95 -2.69 -1.44
CA VAL A 131 2.45 -4.06 -1.83
C VAL A 131 3.79 -3.99 -2.58
N LEU A 132 4.07 -2.88 -3.26
CA LEU A 132 5.14 -2.76 -4.24
C LEU A 132 6.00 -1.49 -4.13
N GLY A 133 5.92 -0.75 -3.02
CA GLY A 133 6.87 0.36 -2.84
C GLY A 133 8.32 -0.13 -2.70
N ARG A 134 8.52 -1.30 -2.08
CA ARG A 134 9.79 -1.71 -1.49
C ARG A 134 10.40 -3.03 -1.98
N TYR A 135 9.75 -3.80 -2.85
CA TYR A 135 10.48 -4.87 -3.57
C TYR A 135 11.51 -4.27 -4.56
N ARG A 136 11.35 -2.99 -4.93
CA ARG A 136 12.13 -2.30 -5.96
C ARG A 136 13.48 -1.71 -5.51
N VAL A 137 13.83 -1.73 -4.21
CA VAL A 137 15.14 -1.28 -3.71
C VAL A 137 16.06 -2.45 -3.34
N GLN A 138 15.53 -3.63 -2.95
CA GLN A 138 16.35 -4.70 -2.37
C GLN A 138 16.81 -5.82 -3.34
N HIS A 139 16.48 -5.76 -4.64
CA HIS A 139 17.13 -6.62 -5.65
C HIS A 139 18.23 -5.88 -6.44
N GLU A 140 18.79 -4.80 -5.88
CA GLU A 140 20.08 -4.29 -6.32
C GLU A 140 21.21 -5.05 -5.61
N THR A 141 21.45 -6.30 -6.00
CA THR A 141 22.74 -6.93 -5.70
C THR A 141 23.75 -6.39 -6.70
N ARG A 142 24.55 -5.42 -6.26
CA ARG A 142 25.66 -4.88 -7.03
C ARG A 142 26.94 -5.63 -6.66
N PRO A 143 27.35 -6.71 -7.35
CA PRO A 143 28.71 -7.19 -7.22
C PRO A 143 29.62 -6.16 -7.87
N VAL A 144 30.19 -5.29 -7.04
CA VAL A 144 31.22 -4.37 -7.46
C VAL A 144 32.47 -5.19 -7.81
N ARG A 145 32.71 -5.40 -9.10
CA ARG A 145 34.00 -5.83 -9.63
C ARG A 145 34.55 -4.73 -10.50
N TRP A 146 35.57 -4.04 -9.97
CA TRP A 146 36.40 -3.15 -10.77
C TRP A 146 37.34 -3.99 -11.62
N VAL A 147 37.40 -3.71 -12.91
CA VAL A 147 38.58 -4.00 -13.73
C VAL A 147 38.94 -2.68 -14.37
N VAL A 148 40.07 -2.12 -13.93
CA VAL A 148 40.71 -0.99 -14.60
C VAL A 148 41.35 -1.57 -15.86
N ILE A 149 40.93 -1.10 -17.04
CA ILE A 149 41.68 -1.32 -18.28
C ILE A 149 42.12 0.05 -18.76
N ALA A 150 43.43 0.29 -18.65
CA ALA A 150 44.10 1.38 -19.34
C ALA A 150 44.31 1.00 -20.81
N SER A 151 44.27 2.00 -21.72
CA SER A 151 44.96 2.15 -23.03
C SER A 151 44.07 3.04 -23.93
N GLN A 152 44.35 4.33 -24.08
CA GLN A 152 45.27 4.98 -25.03
C GLN A 152 44.95 4.78 -26.54
N HIS A 153 45.01 5.92 -27.24
CA HIS A 153 44.98 6.21 -28.69
C HIS A 153 43.59 6.31 -29.36
N PHE A 154 43.18 7.51 -29.75
CA PHE A 154 43.66 8.21 -30.97
C PHE A 154 43.84 9.71 -30.70
#